data_AF-A0A7C8YZK5-F1
#
_entry.id   AF-A0A7C8YZK5-F1
#
_cell.length_a   1.000
_cell.length_b   1.000
_cell.length_c   1.000
_cell.angle_alpha   90.00
_cell.angle_beta   90.00
_cell.angle_gamma   90.00
#
_symmetry.space_group_name_H-M   'P 1'
#
loop_
_entity.id
_entity.type
_entity.pdbx_description
1 polymer ?
#
loop_
_entity_poly.entity_id
_entity_poly.type
_entity_poly.pdbx_seq_one_letter_code
_entity_poly.pdbx_strand_id
1 'polypeptide(L)'
;RSHNLFDESIEENSPRDAFLSLVRKINPDIFMHGVVNTASSVPFFLNRFKEAMFHYTALFDLFEATMSREDQERMLLESKLYGNQALNVIACEGVERVERPESYKQWQVRTQRAGFVQVPMDRELLKRARAMVRRNFREEFSYDEDGHWVVQGWKGRIMYAISCWKPS
;
A
#
# COMPACT_ATOMS: atom_id res chain seq x y z
N ARG A 1 0.65 -8.74 0.51
CA ARG A 1 0.85 -9.62 -0.68
C ARG A 1 -0.21 -9.42 -1.77
N SER A 2 -1.32 -8.70 -1.53
CA SER A 2 -2.36 -8.49 -2.57
C SER A 2 -1.89 -7.66 -3.78
N HIS A 3 -0.83 -6.86 -3.65
CA HIS A 3 -0.26 -6.06 -4.74
C HIS A 3 0.50 -6.87 -5.81
N ASN A 4 0.83 -8.14 -5.53
CA ASN A 4 1.48 -9.05 -6.49
C ASN A 4 0.48 -9.88 -7.30
N LEU A 5 -0.82 -9.77 -6.99
CA LEU A 5 -1.86 -10.41 -7.80
C LEU A 5 -2.00 -9.62 -9.09
N PHE A 6 -2.11 -10.33 -10.22
CA PHE A 6 -2.39 -9.70 -11.51
C PHE A 6 -3.69 -8.89 -11.47
N ASP A 7 -3.76 -7.92 -12.37
CA ASP A 7 -4.90 -7.05 -12.57
C ASP A 7 -5.60 -7.37 -13.89
N GLU A 8 -6.66 -6.62 -14.18
CA GLU A 8 -7.48 -6.76 -15.38
C GLU A 8 -6.72 -6.48 -16.67
N SER A 9 -5.48 -5.97 -16.60
CA SER A 9 -4.63 -5.78 -17.77
C SER A 9 -4.02 -7.08 -18.29
N ILE A 10 -4.07 -8.17 -17.51
CA ILE A 10 -3.45 -9.47 -17.82
C ILE A 10 -4.49 -10.57 -17.95
N GLU A 11 -5.50 -10.60 -17.07
CA GLU A 11 -6.58 -11.59 -17.09
C GLU A 11 -7.94 -10.91 -17.01
N GLU A 12 -8.90 -11.35 -17.84
CA GLU A 12 -10.29 -10.85 -17.80
C GLU A 12 -10.95 -11.12 -16.43
N ASN A 13 -10.61 -12.26 -15.82
CA ASN A 13 -11.00 -12.61 -14.45
C ASN A 13 -9.91 -12.20 -13.46
N SER A 14 -10.03 -11.01 -12.89
CA SER A 14 -9.05 -10.44 -11.97
C SER A 14 -8.71 -11.36 -10.77
N PRO A 15 -7.46 -11.82 -10.60
CA PRO A 15 -7.04 -12.58 -9.42
C PRO A 15 -7.25 -11.85 -8.09
N ARG A 16 -7.33 -10.52 -8.12
CA ARG A 16 -7.66 -9.69 -6.95
C ARG A 16 -9.11 -9.87 -6.52
N ASP A 17 -10.02 -9.98 -7.48
CA ASP A 17 -11.44 -10.24 -7.21
C ASP A 17 -11.66 -11.68 -6.76
N ALA A 18 -10.91 -12.62 -7.33
CA ALA A 18 -10.89 -14.01 -6.85
C ALA A 18 -10.39 -14.10 -5.40
N PHE A 19 -9.33 -13.36 -5.05
CA PHE A 19 -8.83 -13.25 -3.69
C PHE A 19 -9.91 -12.71 -2.73
N LEU A 20 -10.55 -11.59 -3.05
CA LEU A 20 -11.60 -11.02 -2.20
C LEU A 20 -12.82 -11.94 -2.09
N SER A 21 -13.16 -12.63 -3.17
CA SER A 21 -14.23 -13.65 -3.18
C SER A 21 -13.91 -14.81 -2.25
N LEU A 22 -12.64 -15.26 -2.22
CA LEU A 22 -12.18 -16.29 -1.30
C LEU A 22 -12.25 -15.81 0.16
N VAL A 23 -11.76 -14.60 0.45
CA VAL A 23 -11.85 -14.01 1.79
C VAL A 23 -13.31 -13.92 2.24
N ARG A 24 -14.23 -13.54 1.35
CA ARG A 24 -15.66 -13.50 1.67
C ARG A 24 -16.23 -14.88 1.96
N LYS A 25 -15.85 -15.91 1.19
CA LYS A 25 -16.28 -17.31 1.43
C LYS A 25 -15.81 -17.86 2.78
N ILE A 26 -14.66 -17.40 3.28
CA ILE A 26 -14.17 -17.73 4.63
C ILE A 26 -15.07 -17.12 5.72
N ASN A 27 -15.80 -16.05 5.40
CA ASN A 27 -16.70 -15.33 6.29
C ASN A 27 -16.07 -14.89 7.62
N PRO A 28 -14.98 -14.08 7.59
CA PRO A 28 -14.31 -13.63 8.81
C PRO A 28 -15.14 -12.58 9.56
N ASP A 29 -15.00 -12.53 10.90
CA ASP A 29 -15.60 -11.48 11.73
C ASP A 29 -15.06 -10.08 11.39
N ILE A 30 -13.77 -10.00 11.04
CA ILE A 30 -13.08 -8.81 10.55
C ILE A 30 -12.01 -9.23 9.54
N PHE A 31 -11.99 -8.56 8.39
CA PHE A 31 -10.89 -8.60 7.43
C PHE A 31 -10.08 -7.30 7.52
N MET A 32 -8.83 -7.36 7.97
CA MET A 32 -7.91 -6.22 7.96
C MET A 32 -7.08 -6.21 6.69
N HIS A 33 -7.02 -5.07 6.01
CA HIS A 33 -6.31 -4.92 4.75
C HIS A 33 -5.33 -3.75 4.77
N GLY A 34 -4.04 -4.08 4.74
CA GLY A 34 -2.95 -3.14 4.55
C GLY A 34 -2.50 -3.08 3.11
N VAL A 35 -2.37 -1.87 2.55
CA VAL A 35 -2.01 -1.64 1.15
C VAL A 35 -0.88 -0.62 1.03
N VAL A 36 0.01 -0.87 0.07
CA VAL A 36 0.99 0.12 -0.40
C VAL A 36 0.24 1.09 -1.31
N ASN A 37 0.26 2.37 -0.98
CA ASN A 37 -0.47 3.38 -1.73
C ASN A 37 0.36 3.92 -2.89
N THR A 38 0.20 3.33 -4.07
CA THR A 38 0.69 3.91 -5.33
C THR A 38 -0.30 3.67 -6.44
N ALA A 39 -0.44 4.62 -7.37
CA ALA A 39 -1.25 4.44 -8.58
C ALA A 39 -0.43 3.89 -9.76
N SER A 40 0.41 2.88 -9.51
CA SER A 40 1.37 2.36 -10.50
C SER A 40 0.92 1.06 -11.18
N SER A 41 -0.30 0.56 -10.91
CA SER A 41 -0.88 -0.57 -11.63
C SER A 41 -1.28 -0.25 -13.09
N VAL A 42 -1.42 1.03 -13.46
CA VAL A 42 -1.91 1.47 -14.77
C VAL A 42 -1.04 0.99 -15.97
N PRO A 43 -1.62 0.73 -17.15
CA PRO A 43 -0.86 0.19 -18.30
C PRO A 43 0.05 1.21 -18.99
N PHE A 44 -0.06 2.50 -18.68
CA PHE A 44 0.70 3.56 -19.34
C PHE A 44 2.05 3.84 -18.65
N PHE A 45 3.16 3.58 -19.36
CA PHE A 45 4.53 3.70 -18.84
C PHE A 45 4.83 5.05 -18.18
N LEU A 46 4.55 6.17 -18.85
CA LEU A 46 4.92 7.49 -18.32
C LEU A 46 4.25 7.79 -16.98
N ASN A 47 2.99 7.37 -16.79
CA ASN A 47 2.28 7.58 -15.54
C ASN A 47 2.87 6.69 -14.44
N ARG A 48 3.10 5.40 -14.74
CA ARG A 48 3.76 4.49 -13.79
C ARG A 48 5.13 4.96 -13.38
N PHE A 49 5.96 5.39 -14.34
CA PHE A 49 7.31 5.87 -14.10
C PHE A 49 7.30 7.06 -13.13
N LYS A 50 6.44 8.06 -13.37
CA LYS A 50 6.28 9.21 -12.46
C LYS A 50 5.84 8.77 -11.07
N GLU A 51 4.81 7.93 -10.97
CA GLU A 51 4.31 7.46 -9.67
C GLU A 51 5.33 6.62 -8.90
N ALA A 52 6.06 5.75 -9.59
CA ALA A 52 7.16 4.97 -9.02
C ALA A 52 8.27 5.90 -8.51
N MET A 53 8.72 6.85 -9.34
CA MET A 53 9.74 7.81 -8.94
C MET A 53 9.33 8.60 -7.70
N PHE A 54 8.09 9.09 -7.64
CA PHE A 54 7.61 9.81 -6.45
C PHE A 54 7.52 8.90 -5.21
N HIS A 55 7.02 7.68 -5.37
CA HIS A 55 6.90 6.75 -4.25
C HIS A 55 8.27 6.33 -3.71
N TYR A 56 9.16 5.83 -4.57
CA TYR A 56 10.47 5.37 -4.13
C TYR A 56 11.33 6.52 -3.63
N THR A 57 11.33 7.69 -4.29
CA THR A 57 12.05 8.87 -3.76
C THR A 57 11.63 9.20 -2.33
N ALA A 58 10.32 9.20 -2.04
CA ALA A 58 9.83 9.44 -0.68
C ALA A 58 10.29 8.34 0.31
N LEU A 59 10.34 7.08 -0.14
CA LEU A 59 10.78 5.97 0.69
C LEU A 59 12.30 6.01 0.99
N PHE A 60 13.13 6.31 -0.02
CA PHE A 60 14.57 6.46 0.16
C PHE A 60 14.92 7.70 1.00
N ASP A 61 14.18 8.79 0.86
CA ASP A 61 14.31 9.97 1.72
C ASP A 61 13.91 9.68 3.18
N LEU A 62 12.90 8.82 3.41
CA LEU A 62 12.58 8.31 4.75
C LEU A 62 13.75 7.53 5.34
N PHE A 63 14.38 6.62 4.58
CA PHE A 63 15.54 5.86 5.07
C PHE A 63 16.73 6.77 5.35
N GLU A 64 17.01 7.73 4.47
CA GLU A 64 18.06 8.72 4.70
C GLU A 64 17.85 9.53 5.99
N ALA A 65 16.59 9.85 6.32
CA ALA A 65 16.27 10.63 7.52
C ALA A 65 16.24 9.82 8.82
N THR A 66 16.13 8.49 8.74
CA THR A 66 15.86 7.62 9.90
C THR A 66 16.91 6.54 10.16
N MET A 67 17.78 6.25 9.19
CA MET A 67 18.77 5.17 9.25
C MET A 67 20.16 5.68 8.82
N SER A 68 21.22 5.20 9.48
CA SER A 68 22.61 5.48 9.08
C SER A 68 22.89 4.94 7.67
N ARG A 69 23.78 5.61 6.93
CA ARG A 69 24.17 5.18 5.58
C ARG A 69 24.97 3.88 5.58
N GLU A 70 25.72 3.65 6.65
CA GLU A 70 26.55 2.47 6.87
C GLU A 70 25.74 1.26 7.38
N ASP A 71 24.45 1.47 7.70
CA ASP A 71 23.55 0.43 8.16
C ASP A 71 23.34 -0.63 7.07
N GLN A 72 23.69 -1.88 7.39
CA GLN A 72 23.57 -3.00 6.47
C GLN A 72 22.12 -3.38 6.19
N GLU A 73 21.22 -3.20 7.15
CA GLU A 73 19.79 -3.45 6.97
C GLU A 73 19.19 -2.42 6.01
N ARG A 74 19.61 -1.15 6.14
CA ARG A 74 19.25 -0.10 5.17
C ARG A 74 19.69 -0.49 3.76
N MET A 75 20.96 -0.85 3.58
CA MET A 75 21.49 -1.25 2.26
C MET A 75 20.72 -2.45 1.69
N LEU A 76 20.32 -3.41 2.51
CA LEU A 76 19.52 -4.56 2.09
C LEU A 76 18.12 -4.14 1.62
N LEU A 77 17.43 -3.30 2.40
CA LEU A 77 16.10 -2.79 2.06
C LEU A 77 16.14 -1.99 0.75
N GLU A 78 17.08 -1.06 0.65
CA GLU A 78 17.28 -0.19 -0.51
C GLU A 78 17.61 -0.98 -1.78
N SER A 79 18.61 -1.88 -1.71
CA SER A 79 19.12 -2.55 -2.92
C SER A 79 18.35 -3.81 -3.31
N LYS A 80 17.86 -4.60 -2.34
CA LYS A 80 17.28 -5.93 -2.61
C LYS A 80 15.77 -5.98 -2.52
N LEU A 81 15.16 -5.13 -1.70
CA LEU A 81 13.71 -5.07 -1.62
C LEU A 81 13.18 -3.97 -2.55
N TYR A 82 13.33 -2.72 -2.16
CA TYR A 82 12.66 -1.61 -2.85
C TYR A 82 13.29 -1.28 -4.20
N GLY A 83 14.61 -1.43 -4.35
CA GLY A 83 15.29 -1.27 -5.64
C GLY A 83 14.79 -2.28 -6.69
N ASN A 84 14.61 -3.54 -6.30
CA ASN A 84 14.06 -4.57 -7.19
C ASN A 84 12.59 -4.33 -7.52
N GLN A 85 11.79 -3.88 -6.55
CA GLN A 85 10.39 -3.54 -6.81
C GLN A 85 10.28 -2.36 -7.77
N ALA A 86 11.07 -1.30 -7.56
CA ALA A 86 11.12 -0.14 -8.45
C ALA A 86 11.51 -0.56 -9.88
N LEU A 87 12.54 -1.41 -10.01
CA LEU A 87 12.96 -1.94 -11.29
C LEU A 87 11.84 -2.73 -11.96
N ASN A 88 11.11 -3.58 -11.23
CA ASN A 88 10.01 -4.34 -11.82
C ASN A 88 8.86 -3.45 -12.30
N VAL A 89 8.49 -2.42 -11.54
CA VAL A 89 7.44 -1.45 -11.95
C VAL A 89 7.82 -0.67 -13.20
N ILE A 90 9.11 -0.32 -13.34
CA ILE A 90 9.62 0.54 -14.41
C ILE A 90 9.98 -0.27 -15.67
N ALA A 91 10.76 -1.34 -15.52
CA ALA A 91 11.41 -2.02 -16.64
C ALA A 91 10.62 -3.21 -17.20
N CYS A 92 9.70 -3.79 -16.44
CA CYS A 92 8.93 -4.95 -16.89
C CYS A 92 7.56 -4.55 -17.42
N GLU A 93 7.01 -5.40 -18.30
CA GLU A 93 5.65 -5.26 -18.85
C GLU A 93 4.94 -6.61 -18.86
N GLY A 94 3.63 -6.60 -19.17
CA GLY A 94 2.86 -7.83 -19.29
C GLY A 94 2.94 -8.70 -18.02
N VAL A 95 3.13 -10.01 -18.21
CA VAL A 95 3.23 -11.00 -17.13
C VAL A 95 4.52 -10.90 -16.32
N GLU A 96 5.57 -10.30 -16.87
CA GLU A 96 6.86 -10.11 -16.18
C GLU A 96 6.79 -8.99 -15.13
N ARG A 97 5.82 -8.06 -15.29
CA ARG A 97 5.54 -7.02 -14.30
C ARG A 97 4.65 -7.58 -13.20
N VAL A 98 5.27 -7.93 -12.08
CA VAL A 98 4.64 -8.51 -10.89
C VAL A 98 4.18 -7.42 -9.92
N GLU A 99 4.98 -6.37 -9.73
CA GLU A 99 4.68 -5.27 -8.82
C GLU A 99 3.64 -4.35 -9.47
N ARG A 100 2.39 -4.51 -9.04
CA ARG A 100 1.22 -3.76 -9.55
C ARG A 100 0.40 -3.13 -8.42
N PRO A 101 0.99 -2.35 -7.50
CA PRO A 101 0.24 -1.73 -6.44
C PRO A 101 -0.85 -0.79 -6.97
N GLU A 102 -2.03 -0.90 -6.37
CA GLU A 102 -3.16 0.01 -6.54
C GLU A 102 -3.23 0.96 -5.35
N SER A 103 -3.79 2.15 -5.56
CA SER A 103 -4.10 3.07 -4.47
C SER A 103 -5.12 2.45 -3.52
N TYR A 104 -5.12 2.91 -2.27
CA TYR A 104 -6.10 2.42 -1.29
C TYR A 104 -7.54 2.77 -1.67
N LYS A 105 -7.77 3.84 -2.45
CA LYS A 105 -9.09 4.18 -2.98
C LYS A 105 -9.57 3.19 -4.05
N GLN A 106 -8.67 2.67 -4.90
CA GLN A 106 -9.00 1.59 -5.83
C GLN A 106 -9.37 0.31 -5.06
N TRP A 107 -8.56 -0.05 -4.05
CA TRP A 107 -8.87 -1.17 -3.15
C TRP A 107 -10.19 -0.98 -2.41
N GLN A 108 -10.51 0.23 -1.96
CA GLN A 108 -11.79 0.54 -1.33
C GLN A 108 -12.97 0.19 -2.24
N VAL A 109 -12.94 0.63 -3.50
CA VAL A 109 -14.00 0.32 -4.48
C VAL A 109 -14.09 -1.19 -4.74
N ARG A 110 -12.94 -1.85 -4.90
CA ARG A 110 -12.87 -3.29 -5.17
C ARG A 110 -13.42 -4.12 -4.02
N THR A 111 -13.01 -3.82 -2.79
CA THR A 111 -13.46 -4.53 -1.58
C THR A 111 -14.96 -4.31 -1.34
N GLN A 112 -15.48 -3.10 -1.58
CA GLN A 112 -16.93 -2.85 -1.53
C GLN A 112 -17.72 -3.67 -2.56
N ARG A 113 -17.25 -3.71 -3.82
CA ARG A 113 -17.88 -4.52 -4.88
C ARG A 113 -17.86 -6.02 -4.56
N ALA A 114 -16.86 -6.49 -3.83
CA ALA A 114 -16.77 -7.87 -3.38
C ALA A 114 -17.78 -8.22 -2.26
N GLY A 115 -18.58 -7.26 -1.78
CA GLY A 115 -19.59 -7.49 -0.73
C GLY A 115 -19.02 -7.35 0.67
N PHE A 116 -18.16 -6.35 0.88
CA PHE A 116 -17.68 -5.97 2.21
C PHE A 116 -18.10 -4.54 2.55
N VAL A 117 -18.34 -4.31 3.84
CA VAL A 117 -18.58 -2.98 4.42
C VAL A 117 -17.39 -2.59 5.28
N GLN A 118 -16.90 -1.37 5.10
CA GLN A 118 -15.77 -0.85 5.87
C GLN A 118 -16.22 -0.55 7.31
N VAL A 119 -15.40 -0.94 8.29
CA VAL A 119 -15.64 -0.72 9.71
C VAL A 119 -14.66 0.33 10.24
N PRO A 120 -15.14 1.35 10.98
CA PRO A 120 -14.25 2.31 11.62
C PRO A 120 -13.38 1.63 12.68
N MET A 121 -12.11 2.02 12.77
CA MET A 121 -11.25 1.62 13.88
C MET A 121 -11.67 2.34 15.16
N ASP A 122 -11.31 1.75 16.31
CA ASP A 122 -11.56 2.35 17.62
C ASP A 122 -10.85 3.72 17.74
N ARG A 123 -11.63 4.76 18.02
CA ARG A 123 -11.13 6.15 18.04
C ARG A 123 -10.10 6.39 19.14
N GLU A 124 -10.23 5.74 20.28
CA GLU A 124 -9.30 5.90 21.40
C GLU A 124 -7.97 5.20 21.10
N LEU A 125 -8.03 4.01 20.47
CA LEU A 125 -6.85 3.33 19.94
C LEU A 125 -6.12 4.18 18.91
N LEU A 126 -6.84 4.78 17.96
CA LEU A 126 -6.24 5.66 16.95
C LEU A 126 -5.61 6.91 17.58
N LYS A 127 -6.26 7.51 18.58
CA LYS A 127 -5.72 8.66 19.30
C LYS A 127 -4.42 8.31 20.01
N ARG A 128 -4.35 7.15 20.68
CA ARG A 128 -3.14 6.64 21.33
C ARG A 128 -2.03 6.34 20.33
N ALA A 129 -2.35 5.67 19.23
CA ALA A 129 -1.40 5.38 18.16
C ALA A 129 -0.82 6.68 17.56
N ARG A 130 -1.67 7.67 17.28
CA ARG A 130 -1.23 8.98 16.77
C ARG A 130 -0.33 9.73 17.76
N ALA A 131 -0.67 9.70 19.05
CA ALA A 131 0.16 10.31 20.09
C ALA A 131 1.52 9.60 20.23
N MET A 132 1.55 8.27 20.13
CA MET A 132 2.78 7.49 20.12
C MET A 132 3.66 7.87 18.93
N VAL A 133 3.07 7.96 17.73
CA VAL A 133 3.78 8.35 16.51
C VAL A 133 4.40 9.74 16.67
N ARG A 134 3.61 10.74 17.09
CA ARG A 134 4.10 12.11 17.31
C ARG A 134 5.24 12.22 18.33
N ARG A 135 5.30 11.30 19.30
CA ARG A 135 6.33 11.32 20.35
C ARG A 135 7.62 10.63 19.90
N ASN A 136 7.50 9.56 19.11
CA ASN A 136 8.61 8.64 18.86
C ASN A 136 9.16 8.73 17.42
N PHE A 137 8.45 9.36 16.50
CA PHE A 137 8.83 9.48 15.09
C PHE A 137 9.10 10.95 14.73
N ARG A 138 9.79 11.16 13.60
CA ARG A 138 10.06 12.49 13.09
C ARG A 138 8.77 13.21 12.68
N GLU A 139 8.80 14.53 12.67
CA GLU A 139 7.65 15.38 12.32
C GLU A 139 7.17 15.19 10.88
N GLU A 140 8.06 14.76 9.98
CA GLU A 140 7.71 14.49 8.59
C GLU A 140 6.92 13.19 8.39
N PHE A 141 6.89 12.31 9.40
CA PHE A 141 6.08 11.10 9.38
C PHE A 141 4.65 11.41 9.85
N SER A 142 3.66 11.06 9.03
CA SER A 142 2.25 11.26 9.35
C SER A 142 1.54 9.93 9.64
N TYR A 143 0.58 10.01 10.57
CA TYR A 143 -0.33 8.92 10.91
C TYR A 143 -1.71 9.52 11.16
N ASP A 144 -2.60 9.39 10.18
CA ASP A 144 -3.88 10.09 10.15
C ASP A 144 -5.01 9.20 9.63
N GLU A 145 -6.20 9.78 9.54
CA GLU A 145 -7.41 9.10 9.04
C GLU A 145 -7.86 9.74 7.73
N ASP A 146 -8.24 8.90 6.76
CA ASP A 146 -8.98 9.30 5.56
C ASP A 146 -10.22 8.41 5.43
N GLY A 147 -11.38 8.93 5.84
CA GLY A 147 -12.61 8.17 5.96
C GLY A 147 -12.49 7.10 7.06
N HIS A 148 -12.51 5.83 6.69
CA HIS A 148 -12.28 4.69 7.59
C HIS A 148 -10.95 3.98 7.31
N TRP A 149 -10.04 4.67 6.61
CA TRP A 149 -8.65 4.25 6.47
C TRP A 149 -7.78 4.94 7.50
N VAL A 150 -6.84 4.18 8.06
CA VAL A 150 -5.65 4.73 8.68
C VAL A 150 -4.58 4.87 7.61
N VAL A 151 -4.06 6.07 7.44
CA VAL A 151 -3.03 6.37 6.43
C VAL A 151 -1.72 6.75 7.11
N GLN A 152 -0.62 6.23 6.57
CA GLN A 152 0.73 6.52 7.01
C GLN A 152 1.48 7.19 5.87
N GLY A 153 2.18 8.28 6.18
CA GLY A 153 2.82 9.09 5.16
C GLY A 153 4.17 9.67 5.56
N TRP A 154 4.84 10.21 4.55
CA TRP A 154 6.14 10.86 4.68
C TRP A 154 6.16 12.14 3.85
N LYS A 155 6.48 13.28 4.48
CA LYS A 155 6.51 14.63 3.86
C LYS A 155 5.26 14.94 3.04
N GLY A 156 4.09 14.59 3.58
CA GLY A 156 2.78 14.83 2.96
C GLY A 156 2.32 13.79 1.93
N ARG A 157 3.15 12.79 1.57
CA ARG A 157 2.75 11.68 0.70
C ARG A 157 2.23 10.51 1.51
N ILE A 158 1.03 10.02 1.21
CA ILE A 158 0.51 8.77 1.80
C ILE A 158 1.24 7.59 1.17
N MET A 159 1.94 6.81 1.98
CA MET A 159 2.75 5.67 1.57
C MET A 159 2.02 4.34 1.80
N TYR A 160 1.31 4.22 2.91
CA TYR A 160 0.57 3.02 3.28
C TYR A 160 -0.82 3.39 3.78
N ALA A 161 -1.77 2.48 3.62
CA ALA A 161 -3.10 2.60 4.20
C ALA A 161 -3.57 1.27 4.77
N ILE A 162 -4.33 1.31 5.87
CA ILE A 162 -4.88 0.14 6.55
C ILE A 162 -6.37 0.38 6.79
N SER A 163 -7.20 -0.64 6.56
CA SER A 163 -8.64 -0.60 6.83
C SER A 163 -9.16 -1.93 7.36
N CYS A 164 -10.33 -1.88 8.02
CA CYS A 164 -11.05 -3.05 8.52
C CYS A 164 -12.37 -3.21 7.75
N TRP A 165 -12.77 -4.46 7.52
CA TRP A 165 -13.93 -4.81 6.70
C TRP A 165 -14.73 -5.95 7.33
N LYS A 166 -16.04 -5.97 7.09
CA LYS A 166 -16.93 -7.11 7.39
C LYS A 166 -17.60 -7.59 6.12
N PRO A 167 -17.76 -8.91 5.91
CA PRO A 167 -18.65 -9.42 4.87
C PRO A 167 -20.07 -8.88 5.07
N SER A 168 -20.70 -8.42 3.99
CA SER A 168 -22.13 -8.08 3.95
C SER A 168 -22.98 -9.24 3.46
#